data_AF-A0A3D2WH98-F1
#
_entry.id   AF-A0A3D2WH98-F1
#
_cell.length_a   1.000
_cell.length_b   1.000
_cell.length_c   1.000
_cell.angle_alpha   90.00
_cell.angle_beta   90.00
_cell.angle_gamma   90.00
#
_symmetry.space_group_name_H-M   'P 1'
#
loop_
_entity.id
_entity.type
_entity.pdbx_description
1 polymer ?
#
loop_
_entity_poly.entity_id
_entity_poly.type
_entity_poly.pdbx_seq_one_letter_code
_entity_poly.pdbx_strand_id
1 'polypeptide(L)'
;QELSQRLSLDAEYVEKGNSQIYPLNYQLRHERVRPHLVIIGNAAQSLHPIAAQGFNLAVRDVRDFIQMTLLHLENNNKELFSGAWMAQFSAQRQADVSKVSGFVSTLTKVFFKSSAMPIRGFLQDFALAGFELIPGAKRALSQFAMGGQKKSGRIFRERGVRGE
;
A
#
# COMPACT_ATOMS: atom_id res chain seq x y z
N GLN A 1 3.87 -38.19 -16.67
CA GLN A 1 4.56 -38.67 -17.89
C GLN A 1 4.16 -37.85 -19.12
N GLU A 2 2.89 -37.45 -19.29
CA GLU A 2 2.46 -36.66 -20.45
C GLU A 2 2.83 -35.15 -20.38
N LEU A 3 2.90 -34.58 -19.17
CA LEU A 3 3.25 -33.17 -18.93
C LEU A 3 4.72 -32.83 -19.24
N SER A 4 5.64 -33.79 -19.09
CA SER A 4 7.08 -33.58 -19.33
C SER A 4 7.45 -33.52 -20.82
N GLN A 5 6.59 -34.02 -21.71
CA GLN A 5 6.81 -33.94 -23.16
C GLN A 5 6.37 -32.61 -23.78
N ARG A 6 5.54 -31.83 -23.08
CA ARG A 6 5.00 -30.54 -23.56
C ARG A 6 5.76 -29.31 -23.06
N LEU A 7 6.52 -29.45 -21.97
CA LEU A 7 7.34 -28.38 -21.42
C LEU A 7 8.76 -28.52 -21.99
N SER A 8 9.00 -27.86 -23.12
CA SER A 8 10.27 -27.89 -23.87
C SER A 8 11.36 -26.99 -23.28
N LEU A 9 11.54 -27.00 -21.96
CA LEU A 9 12.60 -26.30 -21.24
C LEU A 9 13.02 -27.17 -20.06
N ASP A 10 14.30 -27.13 -19.70
CA ASP A 10 14.97 -27.84 -18.58
C ASP A 10 14.30 -27.57 -17.21
N ALA A 11 13.07 -28.05 -17.05
CA ALA A 11 12.28 -27.87 -15.86
C ALA A 11 12.64 -28.99 -14.88
N GLU A 12 13.45 -28.63 -13.89
CA GLU A 12 13.77 -29.51 -12.79
C GLU A 12 12.53 -29.69 -11.89
N TYR A 13 12.21 -30.95 -11.57
CA TYR A 13 11.15 -31.25 -10.62
C TYR A 13 11.60 -30.83 -9.23
N VAL A 14 10.98 -29.77 -8.69
CA VAL A 14 11.20 -29.36 -7.31
C VAL A 14 10.06 -29.89 -6.46
N GLU A 15 10.39 -30.59 -5.37
CA GLU A 15 9.41 -31.06 -4.41
C GLU A 15 8.63 -29.86 -3.83
N LYS A 16 7.31 -30.00 -3.71
CA LYS A 16 6.46 -28.93 -3.17
C LYS A 16 6.89 -28.66 -1.72
N GLY A 17 7.35 -27.44 -1.45
CA GLY A 17 7.65 -27.00 -0.09
C GLY A 17 6.44 -27.06 0.85
N ASN A 18 6.71 -27.19 2.16
CA ASN A 18 5.67 -27.24 3.19
C ASN A 18 4.80 -25.96 3.18
N SER A 19 3.49 -26.14 3.21
CA SER A 19 2.53 -25.03 3.29
C SER A 19 2.52 -24.45 4.71
N GLN A 20 2.62 -23.13 4.83
CA GLN A 20 2.57 -22.41 6.10
C GLN A 20 1.25 -21.64 6.21
N ILE A 21 0.66 -21.62 7.41
CA ILE A 21 -0.59 -20.89 7.69
C ILE A 21 -0.27 -19.77 8.67
N TYR A 22 -0.62 -18.54 8.29
CA TYR A 22 -0.49 -17.36 9.15
C TYR A 22 -1.87 -16.76 9.39
N PRO A 23 -2.33 -16.65 10.65
CA PRO A 23 -3.64 -16.08 10.96
C PRO A 23 -3.69 -14.61 10.54
N LEU A 24 -4.73 -14.24 9.78
CA LEU A 24 -4.91 -12.90 9.23
C LEU A 24 -5.75 -12.05 10.16
N ASN A 25 -5.07 -11.28 11.02
CA ASN A 25 -5.73 -10.36 11.94
C ASN A 25 -5.70 -8.94 11.36
N TYR A 26 -6.89 -8.39 11.07
CA TYR A 26 -7.03 -6.96 10.81
C TYR A 26 -6.93 -6.21 12.14
N GLN A 27 -5.89 -5.40 12.31
CA GLN A 27 -5.73 -4.54 13.49
C GLN A 27 -5.33 -3.14 13.06
N LEU A 28 -6.13 -2.15 13.44
CA LEU A 28 -5.75 -0.74 13.38
C LEU A 28 -5.42 -0.29 14.80
N ARG A 29 -4.24 0.30 15.01
CA ARG A 29 -3.94 0.98 16.28
C ARG A 29 -4.66 2.33 16.33
N HIS A 30 -5.32 2.63 17.44
CA HIS A 30 -5.99 3.92 17.65
C HIS A 30 -5.01 5.09 17.84
N GLU A 31 -3.85 4.84 18.45
CA GLU A 31 -2.80 5.84 18.66
C GLU A 31 -1.56 5.45 17.84
N ARG A 32 -1.20 6.30 16.85
CA ARG A 32 -0.04 6.09 15.97
C ARG A 32 1.18 6.93 16.37
N VAL A 33 0.94 8.02 17.09
CA VAL A 33 1.96 9.04 17.36
C VAL A 33 1.83 9.59 18.77
N ARG A 34 2.97 10.00 19.33
CA ARG A 34 3.12 10.85 20.51
C ARG A 34 4.25 11.86 20.24
N PRO A 35 4.41 12.91 21.05
CA PRO A 35 5.63 13.73 20.98
C PRO A 35 6.87 12.83 20.96
N HIS A 36 7.73 13.01 19.96
CA HIS A 36 8.97 12.25 19.75
C HIS A 36 8.82 10.73 19.48
N LEU A 37 7.61 10.20 19.26
CA LEU A 37 7.39 8.78 19.00
C LEU A 37 6.41 8.56 17.84
N VAL A 38 6.86 7.81 16.83
CA VAL A 38 6.03 7.39 15.69
C VAL A 38 5.99 5.87 15.58
N ILE A 39 4.80 5.31 15.33
CA ILE A 39 4.62 3.89 14.99
C ILE A 39 4.26 3.83 13.49
N ILE A 40 4.96 2.98 12.74
CA ILE A 40 4.81 2.86 11.28
C ILE A 40 4.70 1.41 10.81
N GLY A 41 4.19 1.20 9.60
CA GLY A 41 4.10 -0.13 8.98
C GLY A 41 3.18 -1.09 9.73
N ASN A 42 3.54 -2.37 9.76
CA ASN A 42 2.71 -3.42 10.37
C ASN A 42 2.46 -3.21 11.88
N ALA A 43 3.37 -2.51 12.57
CA ALA A 43 3.20 -2.15 13.97
C ALA A 43 2.07 -1.12 14.16
N ALA A 44 1.83 -0.26 13.16
CA ALA A 44 0.75 0.73 13.18
C ALA A 44 -0.58 0.19 12.64
N GLN A 45 -0.52 -0.72 11.66
CA GLN A 45 -1.70 -1.32 11.03
C GLN A 45 -1.38 -2.71 10.47
N SER A 46 -2.16 -3.71 10.84
CA SER A 46 -2.19 -5.01 10.17
C SER A 46 -3.43 -5.07 9.27
N LEU A 47 -3.21 -5.16 7.96
CA LEU A 47 -4.25 -5.16 6.92
C LEU A 47 -4.36 -6.55 6.27
N HIS A 48 -5.50 -6.82 5.62
CA HIS A 48 -5.67 -8.03 4.82
C HIS A 48 -4.57 -8.10 3.74
N PRO A 49 -3.82 -9.22 3.63
CA PRO A 49 -2.74 -9.36 2.66
C PRO A 49 -3.32 -9.70 1.30
N ILE A 50 -3.73 -8.67 0.58
CA ILE A 50 -3.89 -8.74 -0.86
C ILE A 50 -2.59 -8.15 -1.43
N ALA A 51 -1.77 -8.99 -2.08
CA ALA A 51 -0.57 -8.58 -2.81
C ALA A 51 0.40 -7.62 -2.05
N ALA A 52 0.97 -8.07 -0.92
CA ALA A 52 2.00 -7.35 -0.17
C ALA A 52 1.63 -5.92 0.34
N GLN A 53 0.33 -5.63 0.48
CA GLN A 53 -0.19 -4.32 0.91
C GLN A 53 0.46 -3.78 2.21
N GLY A 54 0.73 -4.64 3.20
CA GLY A 54 1.38 -4.23 4.46
C GLY A 54 2.80 -3.68 4.25
N PHE A 55 3.58 -4.31 3.36
CA PHE A 55 4.92 -3.85 3.00
C PHE A 55 4.88 -2.50 2.27
N ASN A 56 4.02 -2.39 1.24
CA ASN A 56 3.91 -1.15 0.46
C ASN A 56 3.47 0.04 1.33
N LEU A 57 2.59 -0.20 2.30
CA LEU A 57 2.18 0.82 3.26
C LEU A 57 3.30 1.19 4.23
N ALA A 58 4.08 0.21 4.72
CA ALA A 58 5.23 0.49 5.57
C ALA A 58 6.28 1.36 4.87
N VAL A 59 6.64 1.02 3.63
CA VAL A 59 7.58 1.81 2.82
C VAL A 59 7.05 3.24 2.58
N ARG A 60 5.74 3.38 2.37
CA ARG A 60 5.10 4.69 2.22
C ARG A 60 5.13 5.50 3.53
N ASP A 61 4.84 4.87 4.67
CA ASP A 61 4.90 5.54 5.97
C ASP A 61 6.31 6.10 6.24
N VAL A 62 7.36 5.33 5.95
CA VAL A 62 8.76 5.78 6.07
C VAL A 62 9.04 6.96 5.13
N ARG A 63 8.66 6.84 3.86
CA ARG A 63 8.90 7.89 2.85
C ARG A 63 8.24 9.21 3.24
N ASP A 64 6.96 9.16 3.60
CA ASP A 64 6.17 10.35 3.93
C ASP A 64 6.71 11.01 5.20
N PHE A 65 7.12 10.21 6.20
CA PHE A 65 7.76 10.70 7.42
C PHE A 65 9.06 11.45 7.11
N ILE A 66 9.96 10.82 6.34
CA ILE A 66 11.22 11.44 5.92
C ILE A 66 10.96 12.74 5.14
N GLN A 67 10.04 12.72 4.17
CA GLN A 67 9.73 13.90 3.37
C GLN A 67 9.21 15.06 4.22
N MET A 68 8.30 14.78 5.16
CA MET A 68 7.78 15.79 6.08
C MET A 68 8.86 16.34 7.02
N THR A 69 9.76 15.48 7.51
CA THR A 69 10.90 15.89 8.33
C THR A 69 11.84 16.81 7.57
N LEU A 70 12.20 16.46 6.33
CA LEU A 70 13.13 17.24 5.51
C LEU A 70 12.56 18.62 5.15
N LEU A 71 11.29 18.70 4.78
CA LEU A 71 10.61 19.98 4.52
C LEU A 71 10.54 20.87 5.77
N HIS A 72 10.40 20.29 6.95
CA HIS A 72 10.36 21.06 8.20
C HIS A 72 11.75 21.58 8.60
N LEU A 73 12.80 20.78 8.38
CA LEU A 73 14.19 21.19 8.59
C LEU A 73 14.61 22.34 7.68
N GLU A 74 14.18 22.35 6.41
CA GLU A 74 14.45 23.45 5.47
C GLU A 74 13.89 24.80 5.94
N ASN A 75 12.80 24.77 6.72
CA ASN A 75 12.15 25.97 7.26
C ASN A 75 12.73 26.44 8.62
N ASN A 76 13.82 25.83 9.11
CA ASN A 76 14.46 26.16 10.40
C ASN A 76 13.50 26.20 11.60
N ASN A 77 12.44 25.39 11.56
CA ASN A 77 11.45 25.36 12.64
C ASN A 77 11.92 24.43 13.77
N LYS A 78 11.87 24.93 15.02
CA LYS A 78 12.31 24.21 16.22
C LYS A 78 11.30 23.20 16.76
N GLU A 79 10.10 23.13 16.19
CA GLU A 79 9.00 22.28 16.67
C GLU A 79 9.00 20.86 16.07
N LEU A 80 10.13 20.41 15.51
CA LEU A 80 10.24 19.08 14.91
C LEU A 80 9.91 17.99 15.94
N PHE A 81 9.04 17.06 15.56
CA PHE A 81 8.54 15.96 16.41
C PHE A 81 7.76 16.41 17.66
N SER A 82 7.40 17.69 17.77
CA SER A 82 6.42 18.16 18.77
C SER A 82 5.08 17.44 18.62
N GLY A 83 4.25 17.49 19.66
CA GLY A 83 2.90 16.91 19.60
C GLY A 83 2.08 17.42 18.41
N ALA A 84 2.18 18.72 18.09
CA ALA A 84 1.49 19.32 16.95
C ALA A 84 2.00 18.79 15.60
N TRP A 85 3.33 18.71 15.43
CA TRP A 85 3.95 18.15 14.22
C TRP A 85 3.56 16.68 14.01
N MET A 86 3.62 15.89 15.09
CA MET A 86 3.27 14.48 15.08
C MET A 86 1.79 14.25 14.79
N ALA A 87 0.90 15.09 15.35
CA ALA A 87 -0.53 15.06 15.06
C ALA A 87 -0.82 15.37 13.57
N GLN A 88 -0.12 16.35 13.00
CA GLN A 88 -0.22 16.68 11.57
C GLN A 88 0.20 15.49 10.69
N PHE A 89 1.33 14.84 11.01
CA PHE A 89 1.77 13.62 10.31
C PHE A 89 0.72 12.51 10.39
N SER A 90 0.20 12.23 11.59
CA SER A 90 -0.83 11.21 11.81
C SER A 90 -2.11 11.48 11.02
N ALA A 91 -2.58 12.73 10.99
CA ALA A 91 -3.77 13.12 10.23
C ALA A 91 -3.60 12.93 8.72
N GLN A 92 -2.45 13.32 8.16
CA GLN A 92 -2.14 13.11 6.74
C GLN A 92 -2.10 11.62 6.39
N ARG A 93 -1.50 10.79 7.24
CA ARG A 93 -1.47 9.33 7.03
C ARG A 93 -2.83 8.67 7.18
N GLN A 94 -3.64 9.05 8.18
CA GLN A 94 -4.99 8.49 8.35
C GLN A 94 -5.88 8.74 7.14
N ALA A 95 -5.79 9.93 6.53
CA ALA A 95 -6.52 10.25 5.32
C ALA A 95 -6.11 9.35 4.14
N ASP A 96 -4.82 9.08 3.95
CA ASP A 96 -4.33 8.20 2.88
C ASP A 96 -4.65 6.73 3.13
N VAL A 97 -4.42 6.23 4.36
CA VAL A 97 -4.75 4.85 4.76
C VAL A 97 -6.24 4.57 4.58
N SER A 98 -7.12 5.51 4.96
CA SER A 98 -8.57 5.37 4.80
C SER A 98 -8.99 5.26 3.33
N LYS A 99 -8.38 6.06 2.45
CA LYS A 99 -8.62 6.01 1.00
C LYS A 99 -8.21 4.65 0.42
N VAL A 100 -7.01 4.17 0.74
CA VAL A 100 -6.50 2.88 0.25
C VAL A 100 -7.33 1.72 0.78
N SER A 101 -7.57 1.69 2.09
CA SER A 101 -8.31 0.61 2.73
C SER A 101 -9.78 0.57 2.29
N GLY A 102 -10.41 1.73 2.10
CA GLY A 102 -11.77 1.84 1.57
C GLY A 102 -11.87 1.33 0.14
N PHE A 103 -10.92 1.71 -0.73
CA PHE A 103 -10.87 1.20 -2.10
C PHE A 103 -10.73 -0.33 -2.14
N VAL A 104 -9.77 -0.89 -1.41
CA VAL A 104 -9.53 -2.35 -1.36
C VAL A 104 -10.74 -3.09 -0.79
N SER A 105 -11.37 -2.54 0.26
CA SER A 105 -12.57 -3.12 0.86
C SER A 105 -13.75 -3.14 -0.11
N THR A 106 -13.95 -2.06 -0.86
CA THR A 106 -15.00 -1.97 -1.90
C THR A 106 -14.72 -2.95 -3.03
N LEU A 107 -13.48 -3.01 -3.52
CA LEU A 107 -13.07 -3.95 -4.56
C LEU A 107 -13.31 -5.40 -4.12
N THR A 108 -12.93 -5.73 -2.88
CA THR A 108 -13.14 -7.06 -2.29
C THR A 108 -14.62 -7.41 -2.17
N LYS A 109 -15.48 -6.45 -1.78
CA LYS A 109 -16.92 -6.66 -1.69
C LYS A 109 -17.58 -6.85 -3.06
N VAL A 110 -17.17 -6.06 -4.06
CA VAL A 110 -17.75 -6.12 -5.42
C VAL A 110 -17.31 -7.36 -6.18
N PHE A 111 -16.04 -7.77 -6.05
CA PHE A 111 -15.47 -8.85 -6.86
C PHE A 111 -15.39 -10.21 -6.16
N PHE A 112 -15.14 -10.25 -4.84
CA PHE A 112 -14.71 -11.48 -4.17
C PHE A 112 -15.65 -11.97 -3.05
N LYS A 113 -16.48 -11.12 -2.45
CA LYS A 113 -17.39 -11.53 -1.35
C LYS A 113 -18.70 -12.12 -1.89
N SER A 114 -19.01 -13.36 -1.50
CA SER A 114 -19.83 -14.28 -2.30
C SER A 114 -21.34 -14.38 -2.00
N SER A 115 -22.02 -13.54 -1.19
CA SER A 115 -23.33 -14.02 -0.65
C SER A 115 -24.50 -13.05 -0.42
N ALA A 116 -24.55 -11.80 -0.90
CA ALA A 116 -25.63 -10.91 -0.41
C ALA A 116 -26.39 -10.03 -1.42
N MET A 117 -26.04 -9.95 -2.70
CA MET A 117 -26.69 -8.96 -3.57
C MET A 117 -27.07 -9.50 -4.97
N PRO A 118 -28.37 -9.58 -5.30
CA PRO A 118 -28.85 -10.13 -6.57
C PRO A 118 -28.45 -9.31 -7.80
N ILE A 119 -27.99 -8.06 -7.61
CA ILE A 119 -27.59 -7.13 -8.70
C ILE A 119 -26.08 -7.21 -9.01
N ARG A 120 -25.30 -8.04 -8.29
CA ARG A 120 -23.82 -8.06 -8.39
C ARG A 120 -23.30 -8.36 -9.80
N GLY A 121 -23.92 -9.29 -10.55
CA GLY A 121 -23.48 -9.63 -11.90
C GLY A 121 -23.44 -8.41 -12.82
N PHE A 122 -24.56 -7.67 -12.87
CA PHE A 122 -24.65 -6.40 -13.60
C PHE A 122 -23.64 -5.37 -13.11
N LEU A 123 -23.39 -5.29 -11.80
CA LEU A 123 -22.40 -4.36 -11.24
C LEU A 123 -20.97 -4.72 -11.65
N GLN A 124 -20.64 -6.01 -11.74
CA GLN A 124 -19.35 -6.50 -12.21
C GLN A 124 -19.16 -6.26 -13.69
N ASP A 125 -20.17 -6.61 -14.50
CA ASP A 125 -20.15 -6.42 -15.94
C ASP A 125 -20.03 -4.93 -16.29
N PHE A 126 -20.77 -4.07 -15.60
CA PHE A 126 -20.67 -2.63 -15.76
C PHE A 126 -19.31 -2.08 -15.29
N ALA A 127 -18.78 -2.58 -14.17
CA ALA A 127 -17.45 -2.18 -13.70
C ALA A 127 -16.35 -2.59 -14.68
N LEU A 128 -16.44 -3.78 -15.26
CA LEU A 128 -15.49 -4.28 -16.26
C LEU A 128 -15.62 -3.49 -17.58
N ALA A 129 -16.84 -3.29 -18.08
CA ALA A 129 -17.08 -2.48 -19.27
C ALA A 129 -16.61 -1.02 -19.08
N GLY A 130 -16.91 -0.40 -17.94
CA GLY A 130 -16.42 0.93 -17.59
C GLY A 130 -14.89 0.98 -17.48
N PHE A 131 -14.26 -0.07 -16.95
CA PHE A 131 -12.80 -0.17 -16.85
C PHE A 131 -12.11 -0.30 -18.21
N GLU A 132 -12.78 -0.86 -19.21
CA GLU A 132 -12.30 -0.90 -20.60
C GLU A 132 -12.53 0.41 -21.35
N LEU A 133 -13.63 1.10 -21.06
CA LEU A 133 -14.00 2.35 -21.72
C LEU A 133 -13.23 3.58 -21.21
N ILE A 134 -12.74 3.56 -19.96
CA ILE A 134 -12.00 4.70 -19.37
C ILE A 134 -10.50 4.61 -19.73
N PRO A 135 -9.99 5.53 -20.57
CA PRO A 135 -8.57 5.55 -20.92
C PRO A 135 -7.71 5.77 -19.66
N GLY A 136 -6.73 4.91 -19.43
CA GLY A 136 -5.83 5.03 -18.29
C GLY A 136 -6.33 4.43 -16.98
N ALA A 137 -7.53 3.83 -16.92
CA ALA A 137 -8.03 3.17 -15.70
C ALA A 137 -7.10 2.05 -15.21
N LYS A 138 -6.59 1.21 -16.12
CA LYS A 138 -5.56 0.18 -15.84
C LYS A 138 -4.29 0.78 -15.23
N ARG A 139 -3.85 1.92 -15.75
CA ARG A 139 -2.66 2.63 -15.28
C ARG A 139 -2.89 3.25 -13.91
N ALA A 140 -4.04 3.88 -13.69
CA ALA A 140 -4.42 4.45 -12.40
C ALA A 140 -4.53 3.37 -11.31
N LEU A 141 -5.16 2.23 -11.62
CA LEU A 141 -5.25 1.08 -10.72
C LEU A 141 -3.87 0.51 -10.38
N SER A 142 -3.01 0.33 -11.39
CA SER A 142 -1.64 -0.16 -11.20
C SER A 142 -0.84 0.82 -10.35
N GLN A 143 -0.93 2.12 -10.62
CA GLN A 143 -0.30 3.15 -9.80
C GLN A 143 -0.82 3.10 -8.37
N PHE A 144 -2.12 3.02 -8.16
CA PHE A 144 -2.73 2.93 -6.84
C PHE A 144 -2.25 1.70 -6.06
N ALA A 145 -2.22 0.53 -6.70
CA ALA A 145 -1.75 -0.73 -6.12
C ALA A 145 -0.25 -0.70 -5.77
N MET A 146 0.56 -0.03 -6.60
CA MET A 146 2.00 0.17 -6.35
C MET A 146 2.31 1.32 -5.37
N GLY A 147 1.30 1.92 -4.73
CA GLY A 147 1.53 3.02 -3.78
C GLY A 147 1.69 4.40 -4.44
N GLY A 148 0.95 4.64 -5.52
CA GLY A 148 1.04 5.81 -6.39
C GLY A 148 0.52 7.11 -5.80
N GLN A 149 1.46 7.97 -5.44
CA GLN A 149 1.69 9.26 -6.09
C GLN A 149 3.22 9.44 -6.12
N LYS A 150 3.81 9.77 -7.28
CA LYS A 150 5.19 10.27 -7.34
C LYS A 150 5.20 11.67 -6.72
N LYS A 151 5.14 11.79 -5.39
CA LYS A 151 5.49 13.04 -4.71
C LYS A 151 7.00 13.19 -4.74
N SER A 152 7.47 13.73 -5.87
CA SER A 152 8.76 14.37 -6.10
C SER A 152 9.98 13.71 -5.45
N GLY A 153 10.69 12.89 -6.23
CA GLY A 153 12.05 12.43 -5.92
C GLY A 153 13.12 13.52 -5.98
N ARG A 154 12.78 14.81 -5.80
CA ARG A 154 13.78 15.89 -5.76
C ARG A 154 14.72 15.74 -4.58
N ILE A 155 14.23 15.30 -3.41
CA ILE A 155 15.04 15.33 -2.20
C ILE A 155 16.13 14.23 -2.18
N PHE A 156 15.87 13.06 -2.78
CA PHE A 156 16.86 11.98 -2.84
C PHE A 156 17.84 12.09 -4.02
N ARG A 157 17.57 12.95 -5.01
CA ARG A 157 18.45 13.09 -6.19
C ARG A 157 19.55 14.14 -5.99
N GLU A 158 19.38 15.09 -5.06
CA GLU A 158 20.32 16.21 -4.88
C GLU A 158 21.34 16.00 -3.74
N ARG A 159 21.17 14.99 -2.88
CA ARG A 159 22.10 14.73 -1.75
C ARG A 159 23.04 13.53 -1.93
N GLY A 160 22.98 12.83 -3.06
CA GLY A 160 23.80 11.63 -3.32
C GLY A 160 25.17 11.88 -3.95
N VAL A 161 25.55 13.13 -4.24
CA VAL A 161 26.84 13.46 -4.89
C VAL A 161 27.43 14.73 -4.27
N ARG A 162 27.79 14.65 -2.99
CA ARG A 162 28.77 15.52 -2.32
C ARG A 162 29.25 14.78 -1.07
N GLY A 163 29.96 13.68 -1.30
CA GLY A 163 30.95 13.20 -0.35
C GLY A 163 32.26 13.88 -0.70
N GLU A 164 32.82 14.62 0.25
CA GLU A 164 34.25 14.90 0.30
C GLU A 164 35.03 13.59 0.56
#